data_AF-A0A8B8QAF6-F1
#
_entry.id   AF-A0A8B8QAF6-F1
#
_cell.length_a   1.000
_cell.length_b   1.000
_cell.length_c   1.000
_cell.angle_alpha   90.00
_cell.angle_beta   90.00
_cell.angle_gamma   90.00
#
_symmetry.space_group_name_H-M   'P 1'
#
loop_
_entity.id
_entity.type
_entity.pdbx_description
1 polymer ?
#
loop_
_entity_poly.entity_id
_entity_poly.type
_entity_poly.pdbx_seq_one_letter_code
_entity_poly.pdbx_strand_id
1 'polypeptide(L)'
;MDVTTGNSHSSEEQPVESCKSLEEGKEAVGKDTNNSLFVNHAEVAWHESRRKWVGDQTQRSPKMVKDEIISWSTTYEELLSTNEPFSEPIPLPEMVDFLVDIWHSEGLFD
;
A
#
# COMPACT_ATOMS: atom_id res chain seq x y z
N MET A 1 2.81 3.27 47.30
CA MET A 1 2.19 3.32 45.96
C MET A 1 3.30 3.37 44.91
N ASP A 2 3.88 2.20 44.60
CA ASP A 2 3.84 1.50 43.29
C ASP A 2 3.77 2.41 42.04
N VAL A 3 4.44 2.17 40.91
CA VAL A 3 4.99 0.94 40.30
C VAL A 3 6.08 1.36 39.29
N THR A 4 7.25 0.74 39.33
CA THR A 4 8.27 0.88 38.27
C THR A 4 7.86 -0.03 37.11
N THR A 5 7.35 0.57 36.03
CA THR A 5 7.08 -0.13 34.77
C THR A 5 8.39 -0.59 34.15
N GLY A 6 8.66 -1.89 34.26
CA GLY A 6 9.70 -2.55 33.49
C GLY A 6 9.31 -2.58 32.02
N ASN A 7 10.03 -1.85 31.17
CA ASN A 7 10.01 -2.08 29.74
C ASN A 7 11.22 -2.94 29.38
N SER A 8 10.96 -4.22 29.13
CA SER A 8 12.00 -5.18 28.74
C SER A 8 12.39 -4.95 27.29
N HIS A 9 13.69 -4.79 27.07
CA HIS A 9 14.35 -4.91 25.78
C HIS A 9 14.05 -6.27 25.16
N SER A 10 13.58 -6.28 23.92
CA SER A 10 13.81 -7.40 23.00
C SER A 10 14.10 -6.81 21.63
N SER A 11 15.37 -6.46 21.43
CA SER A 11 15.97 -6.33 20.11
C SER A 11 16.67 -7.66 19.89
N GLU A 12 15.97 -8.61 19.26
CA GLU A 12 16.61 -9.83 18.81
C GLU A 12 17.00 -9.65 17.34
N GLU A 13 18.24 -9.99 17.09
CA GLU A 13 19.08 -9.43 16.04
C GLU A 13 18.89 -10.18 14.72
N GLN A 14 19.07 -9.45 13.62
CA GLN A 14 19.22 -10.01 12.29
C GLN A 14 20.40 -11.00 12.23
N PRO A 15 20.35 -11.97 11.31
CA PRO A 15 21.54 -12.30 10.54
C PRO A 15 21.35 -11.81 9.10
N VAL A 16 21.99 -10.69 8.79
CA VAL A 16 22.42 -10.36 7.43
C VAL A 16 23.78 -11.03 7.18
N GLU A 17 24.06 -11.24 5.89
CA GLU A 17 25.37 -11.63 5.33
C GLU A 17 25.69 -13.13 5.41
N SER A 18 26.16 -13.83 4.38
CA SER A 18 26.55 -13.47 3.03
C SER A 18 26.70 -14.79 2.26
N CYS A 19 26.37 -14.79 0.96
CA CYS A 19 26.82 -15.84 0.04
C CYS A 19 28.35 -15.85 -0.06
N LYS A 20 28.94 -17.06 -0.09
CA LYS A 20 30.25 -17.53 -0.66
C LYS A 20 30.66 -18.75 0.18
N SER A 21 31.02 -19.92 -0.33
CA SER A 21 31.84 -20.23 -1.50
C SER A 21 31.44 -21.58 -2.11
N LEU A 22 31.50 -21.66 -3.43
CA LEU A 22 31.71 -22.90 -4.18
C LEU A 22 33.15 -23.35 -3.93
N GLU A 23 33.38 -24.64 -3.64
CA GLU A 23 34.58 -25.38 -4.06
C GLU A 23 34.27 -26.89 -3.97
N GLU A 24 34.85 -27.62 -4.91
CA GLU A 24 34.38 -28.88 -5.46
C GLU A 24 35.00 -30.11 -4.76
N GLY A 25 34.29 -31.25 -4.72
CA GLY A 25 34.78 -32.46 -4.08
C GLY A 25 33.98 -33.75 -4.34
N LYS A 26 33.96 -34.16 -5.62
CA LYS A 26 33.82 -35.53 -6.19
C LYS A 26 33.03 -36.66 -5.47
N GLU A 27 31.98 -37.04 -6.21
CA GLU A 27 31.51 -38.39 -6.60
C GLU A 27 30.81 -39.37 -5.64
N ALA A 28 29.65 -39.81 -6.18
CA ALA A 28 28.97 -41.08 -6.09
C ALA A 28 28.34 -41.49 -4.75
N VAL A 29 27.00 -41.54 -4.74
CA VAL A 29 26.20 -42.76 -4.55
C VAL A 29 24.71 -42.36 -4.49
N GLY A 30 23.89 -43.15 -5.16
CA GLY A 30 22.52 -42.82 -5.54
C GLY A 30 21.60 -42.42 -4.40
N LYS A 31 20.73 -41.47 -4.70
CA LYS A 31 19.43 -41.34 -4.06
C LYS A 31 18.51 -40.59 -4.99
N ASP A 32 17.59 -41.34 -5.58
CA ASP A 32 16.28 -40.93 -6.08
C ASP A 32 16.16 -39.46 -6.46
N THR A 33 16.20 -39.18 -7.77
CA THR A 33 15.84 -37.90 -8.37
C THR A 33 14.36 -37.60 -8.16
N ASN A 34 13.96 -37.39 -6.92
CA ASN A 34 12.79 -36.62 -6.56
C ASN A 34 13.33 -35.31 -5.95
N ASN A 35 14.06 -34.55 -6.76
CA ASN A 35 14.33 -33.14 -6.51
C ASN A 35 13.00 -32.39 -6.64
N SER A 36 12.08 -32.62 -5.70
CA SER A 36 10.97 -31.70 -5.48
C SER A 36 11.61 -30.42 -4.99
N LEU A 37 11.80 -29.47 -5.91
CA LEU A 37 12.26 -28.12 -5.60
C LEU A 37 11.42 -27.60 -4.42
N PHE A 38 12.07 -26.93 -3.47
CA PHE A 38 11.38 -26.31 -2.35
C PHE A 38 10.34 -25.33 -2.89
N VAL A 39 9.08 -25.51 -2.49
CA VAL A 39 7.98 -24.61 -2.85
C VAL A 39 7.66 -23.71 -1.65
N ASN A 40 7.78 -22.40 -1.85
CA ASN A 40 7.36 -21.41 -0.87
C ASN A 40 5.83 -21.23 -0.92
N HIS A 41 5.12 -21.98 -0.08
CA HIS A 41 3.66 -21.97 -0.04
C HIS A 41 3.09 -20.60 0.38
N ALA A 42 3.81 -19.81 1.18
CA ALA A 42 3.39 -18.48 1.61
C ALA A 42 3.43 -17.47 0.45
N GLU A 43 4.47 -17.55 -0.39
CA GLU A 43 4.59 -16.70 -1.58
C GLU A 43 3.50 -17.01 -2.60
N VAL A 44 3.17 -18.29 -2.81
CA VAL A 44 2.04 -18.70 -3.66
C VAL A 44 0.72 -18.13 -3.13
N ALA A 45 0.46 -18.27 -1.83
CA ALA A 45 -0.75 -17.74 -1.20
C ALA A 45 -0.83 -16.20 -1.29
N TRP A 46 0.30 -15.50 -1.15
CA TRP A 46 0.36 -14.05 -1.32
C TRP A 46 0.06 -13.63 -2.76
N HIS A 47 0.64 -14.30 -3.75
CA HIS A 47 0.37 -14.03 -5.16
C HIS A 47 -1.10 -14.24 -5.51
N GLU A 48 -1.75 -15.27 -4.98
CA GLU A 48 -3.19 -15.50 -5.16
C GLU A 48 -4.03 -14.40 -4.51
N SER A 49 -3.70 -14.02 -3.28
CA SER A 49 -4.41 -12.97 -2.53
C SER A 49 -4.28 -11.61 -3.21
N ARG A 50 -3.08 -11.27 -3.68
CA ARG A 50 -2.81 -10.04 -4.43
C ARG A 50 -3.60 -9.99 -5.73
N ARG A 51 -3.68 -11.10 -6.46
CA ARG A 51 -4.46 -11.18 -7.72
C ARG A 51 -5.94 -10.95 -7.46
N LYS A 52 -6.48 -11.50 -6.37
CA LYS A 52 -7.87 -11.26 -5.94
C LYS A 52 -8.10 -9.80 -5.53
N TRP A 53 -7.16 -9.17 -4.82
CA TRP A 53 -7.29 -7.78 -4.35
C TRP A 53 -7.19 -6.74 -5.47
N VAL A 54 -6.23 -6.91 -6.38
CA VAL A 54 -6.08 -6.00 -7.53
C VAL A 54 -7.29 -6.08 -8.46
N GLY A 55 -7.98 -7.23 -8.48
CA GLY A 55 -9.14 -7.48 -9.32
C GLY A 55 -8.79 -7.48 -10.80
N ASP A 56 -9.82 -7.52 -11.64
CA ASP A 56 -9.66 -7.38 -13.08
C ASP A 56 -9.51 -5.90 -13.44
N GLN A 57 -8.29 -5.46 -13.75
CA GLN A 57 -8.04 -4.08 -14.16
C GLN A 57 -8.75 -3.72 -15.46
N THR A 58 -9.14 -4.71 -16.27
CA THR A 58 -9.90 -4.47 -17.51
C THR A 58 -11.36 -4.11 -17.25
N GLN A 59 -11.88 -4.44 -16.05
CA GLN A 59 -13.19 -4.01 -15.57
C GLN A 59 -13.17 -2.62 -14.94
N ARG A 60 -11.99 -2.01 -14.77
CA ARG A 60 -11.93 -0.58 -14.45
C ARG A 60 -12.39 0.15 -15.70
N SER A 61 -13.64 0.57 -15.70
CA SER A 61 -14.17 1.45 -16.74
C SER A 61 -13.19 2.61 -16.93
N PRO A 62 -12.93 3.02 -18.19
CA PRO A 62 -12.21 4.25 -18.43
C PRO A 62 -12.85 5.32 -17.56
N LYS A 63 -12.05 6.03 -16.76
CA LYS A 63 -12.53 7.17 -15.99
C LYS A 63 -13.12 8.14 -16.99
N MET A 64 -14.44 8.11 -17.16
CA MET A 64 -15.16 9.09 -17.94
C MET A 64 -14.87 10.43 -17.27
N VAL A 65 -14.61 11.46 -18.08
CA VAL A 65 -14.56 12.85 -17.59
C VAL A 65 -15.95 13.10 -17.03
N LYS A 66 -16.05 13.05 -15.70
CA LYS A 66 -17.27 13.30 -14.96
C LYS A 66 -17.33 14.79 -14.70
N ASP A 67 -18.54 15.32 -14.64
CA ASP A 67 -18.72 16.71 -14.19
C ASP A 67 -18.15 16.85 -12.78
N GLU A 68 -17.56 18.00 -12.47
CA GLU A 68 -17.05 18.30 -11.13
C GLU A 68 -18.16 18.09 -10.10
N ILE A 69 -17.84 17.31 -9.07
CA ILE A 69 -18.75 16.99 -7.96
C ILE A 69 -18.78 18.15 -6.98
N ILE A 70 -17.65 18.81 -6.77
CA ILE A 70 -17.55 20.05 -6.00
C ILE A 70 -17.79 21.22 -6.96
N SER A 71 -18.77 22.06 -6.65
CA SER A 71 -18.97 23.29 -7.43
C SER A 71 -17.79 24.22 -7.25
N TRP A 72 -17.33 24.86 -8.32
CA TRP A 72 -16.35 25.95 -8.28
C TRP A 72 -16.78 27.12 -7.38
N SER A 73 -18.08 27.24 -7.09
CA SER A 73 -18.63 28.25 -6.19
C SER A 73 -18.68 27.83 -4.71
N THR A 74 -18.33 26.58 -4.39
CA THR A 74 -18.36 26.06 -3.02
C THR A 74 -17.19 26.61 -2.23
N THR A 75 -17.43 26.99 -0.97
CA THR A 75 -16.35 27.41 -0.04
C THR A 75 -15.90 26.26 0.86
N TYR A 76 -14.70 26.35 1.43
CA TYR A 76 -14.21 25.35 2.39
C TYR A 76 -15.18 25.15 3.57
N GLU A 77 -15.67 26.26 4.12
CA GLU A 77 -16.61 26.26 5.23
C GLU A 77 -17.94 25.59 4.87
N GLU A 78 -18.44 25.81 3.65
CA GLU A 78 -19.65 25.16 3.15
C GLU A 78 -19.47 23.65 3.01
N LEU A 79 -18.30 23.21 2.55
CA LEU A 79 -17.96 21.79 2.39
C LEU A 79 -17.85 21.07 3.76
N LEU A 80 -17.35 21.77 4.78
CA LEU A 80 -17.27 21.26 6.16
C LEU A 80 -18.51 21.51 7.02
N SER A 81 -19.48 22.29 6.52
CA SER A 81 -20.71 22.61 7.26
C SER A 81 -21.56 21.36 7.56
N THR A 82 -21.43 20.33 6.71
CA THR A 82 -22.17 19.06 6.86
C THR A 82 -21.22 17.87 6.76
N ASN A 83 -21.44 16.84 7.58
CA ASN A 83 -20.73 15.55 7.46
C ASN A 83 -21.48 14.57 6.54
N GLU A 84 -22.36 15.08 5.68
CA GLU A 84 -23.10 14.25 4.73
C GLU A 84 -22.15 13.78 3.62
N PRO A 85 -22.16 12.49 3.25
CA PRO A 85 -21.36 12.03 2.13
C PRO A 85 -21.84 12.65 0.82
N PHE A 86 -20.89 12.94 -0.07
CA PHE A 86 -21.20 13.34 -1.43
C PHE A 86 -22.03 12.27 -2.15
N SER A 87 -22.88 12.70 -3.10
CA SER A 87 -23.69 11.78 -3.91
C SER A 87 -22.84 10.75 -4.65
N GLU A 88 -21.58 11.09 -4.94
CA GLU A 88 -20.60 10.22 -5.58
C GLU A 88 -19.20 10.45 -5.01
N PRO A 89 -18.28 9.46 -5.10
CA PRO A 89 -16.92 9.61 -4.61
C PRO A 89 -16.15 10.68 -5.40
N ILE A 90 -15.56 11.64 -4.70
CA ILE A 90 -14.77 12.70 -5.33
C ILE A 90 -13.41 12.15 -5.81
N PRO A 91 -13.06 12.33 -7.10
CA PRO A 91 -11.71 12.08 -7.59
C PRO A 91 -10.68 12.88 -6.80
N LEU A 92 -9.59 12.22 -6.38
CA LEU A 92 -8.52 12.90 -5.66
C LEU A 92 -7.97 14.16 -6.37
N PRO A 93 -7.79 14.18 -7.72
CA PRO A 93 -7.34 15.39 -8.40
C PRO A 93 -8.29 16.59 -8.19
N GLU A 94 -9.60 16.36 -8.27
CA GLU A 94 -10.61 17.42 -8.09
C GLU A 94 -10.54 18.03 -6.69
N MET A 95 -10.40 17.19 -5.65
CA MET A 95 -10.23 17.69 -4.28
C MET A 95 -8.94 18.50 -4.10
N VAL A 96 -7.86 18.11 -4.79
CA VAL A 96 -6.59 18.82 -4.74
C VAL A 96 -6.70 20.18 -5.45
N ASP A 97 -7.28 20.19 -6.65
CA ASP A 97 -7.48 21.42 -7.43
C ASP A 97 -8.32 22.44 -6.65
N PHE A 98 -9.45 22.01 -6.08
CA PHE A 98 -10.30 22.82 -5.20
C PHE A 98 -9.55 23.45 -4.01
N LEU A 99 -8.72 22.65 -3.30
CA LEU A 99 -7.97 23.15 -2.15
C LEU A 99 -6.90 24.17 -2.55
N VAL A 100 -6.24 23.95 -3.69
CA VAL A 100 -5.23 24.86 -4.24
C VAL A 100 -5.85 26.22 -4.54
N ASP A 101 -7.04 26.27 -5.14
CA ASP A 101 -7.74 27.52 -5.45
C ASP A 101 -8.08 28.32 -4.18
N ILE A 102 -8.56 27.63 -3.14
CA ILE A 102 -8.89 28.26 -1.86
C ILE A 102 -7.64 28.84 -1.21
N TRP A 103 -6.57 28.05 -1.14
CA TRP A 103 -5.31 28.50 -0.55
C TRP A 103 -4.69 29.68 -1.28
N HIS A 104 -4.78 29.72 -2.61
CA HIS A 104 -4.36 30.89 -3.40
C HIS A 104 -5.24 32.11 -3.13
N SER A 105 -6.55 31.93 -2.98
CA SER A 105 -7.48 33.03 -2.69
C SER A 105 -7.26 33.63 -1.30
N GLU A 106 -6.88 32.80 -0.31
CA GLU A 106 -6.65 33.20 1.08
C GLU A 106 -5.24 33.73 1.35
N GLY A 107 -4.31 33.59 0.40
CA GLY A 107 -2.91 34.02 0.55
C GLY A 107 -2.12 33.18 1.55
N LEU A 108 -2.48 31.91 1.74
CA LEU A 108 -1.82 31.00 2.70
C LEU A 108 -0.41 30.57 2.26
N PHE A 109 -0.03 30.79 1.00
CA PHE A 109 1.24 30.36 0.41
C PHE A 109 2.00 31.49 -0.32
N ASP A 110 1.99 32.70 0.24
CA ASP A 110 2.81 33.83 -0.24
C ASP A 110 4.19 33.93 0.45
#